data_AF-T0LX09-F1
#
_entry.id   AF-T0LX09-F1
#
_cell.length_a   1.000
_cell.length_b   1.000
_cell.length_c   1.000
_cell.angle_alpha   90.00
_cell.angle_beta   90.00
_cell.angle_gamma   90.00
#
_symmetry.space_group_name_H-M   'P 1'
#
loop_
_entity.id
_entity.type
_entity.pdbx_description
1 polymer ?
#
loop_
_entity_poly.entity_id
_entity_poly.type
_entity_poly.pdbx_seq_one_letter_code
_entity_poly.pdbx_strand_id
1 'polypeptide(L)'
;MAGITYQKDGPLPARPEHLQKMRNYYAQFGLGVKTGIDLPQESSGMQTHPKTVGGLLLDEAIGQYDTYTPLQVAQYMSTIANGGSRIQPRVVKSVHLPTKKDEVGPVVKI
;
A
#
# COMPACT_ATOMS: atom_id res chain seq x y z
N MET A 1 12.07 14.97 3.20
CA MET A 1 13.36 14.26 3.25
C MET A 1 14.19 14.84 4.39
N ALA A 2 14.81 13.99 5.21
CA ALA A 2 15.43 14.12 6.56
C ALA A 2 15.83 15.48 7.21
N GLY A 3 15.81 16.64 6.54
CA GLY A 3 16.05 17.95 7.18
C GLY A 3 17.48 18.17 7.67
N ILE A 4 18.44 17.48 7.06
CA ILE A 4 19.84 17.39 7.49
C ILE A 4 20.76 18.16 6.53
N THR A 5 21.71 18.90 7.08
CA THR A 5 22.74 19.59 6.31
C THR A 5 23.75 18.57 5.79
N TYR A 6 24.03 18.63 4.49
CA TYR A 6 25.03 17.77 3.86
C TYR A 6 26.42 18.00 4.46
N GLN A 7 27.13 16.91 4.74
CA GLN A 7 28.56 16.92 5.08
C GLN A 7 29.30 16.01 4.11
N LYS A 8 30.32 16.56 3.46
CA LYS A 8 31.18 15.80 2.55
C LYS A 8 31.86 14.66 3.33
N ASP A 9 31.82 13.46 2.78
CA ASP A 9 32.38 12.21 3.34
C ASP A 9 31.80 11.80 4.71
N GLY A 10 30.72 12.44 5.17
CA GLY A 10 30.01 12.08 6.40
C GLY A 10 29.04 10.90 6.22
N PRO A 11 28.73 10.14 7.29
CA PRO A 11 27.73 9.08 7.22
C PRO A 11 26.34 9.68 6.97
N LEU A 12 25.42 8.92 6.36
CA LEU A 12 24.03 9.33 6.22
C LEU A 12 23.34 9.31 7.60
N PRO A 13 22.99 10.46 8.21
CA PRO A 13 22.38 10.51 9.53
C PRO A 13 20.88 10.20 9.44
N ALA A 14 20.55 8.94 9.17
CA ALA A 14 19.19 8.44 9.10
C ALA A 14 18.72 7.89 10.46
N ARG A 15 17.53 8.31 10.89
CA ARG A 15 16.87 7.84 12.11
C ARG A 15 15.65 6.99 11.75
N PRO A 16 15.24 6.02 12.59
CA PRO A 16 14.05 5.20 12.32
C PRO A 16 12.79 6.00 11.98
N GLU A 17 12.65 7.21 12.56
CA GLU A 17 11.57 8.15 12.25
C GLU A 17 11.51 8.55 10.77
N HIS A 18 12.66 8.65 10.09
CA HIS A 18 12.70 8.99 8.67
C HIS A 18 12.13 7.86 7.80
N LEU A 19 12.45 6.60 8.15
CA LEU A 19 11.89 5.42 7.50
C LEU A 19 10.37 5.34 7.76
N GLN A 20 9.94 5.58 8.99
CA GLN A 20 8.51 5.60 9.32
C GLN A 20 7.76 6.68 8.53
N LYS A 21 8.34 7.88 8.41
CA LYS A 21 7.74 8.97 7.63
C LYS A 21 7.54 8.56 6.16
N MET A 22 8.50 7.85 5.59
CA MET A 22 8.44 7.35 4.22
C MET A 22 7.37 6.27 4.05
N ARG A 23 7.34 5.28 4.96
CA ARG A 23 6.27 4.27 5.02
C ARG A 23 4.88 4.89 5.16
N ASN A 24 4.74 5.98 5.93
CA ASN A 24 3.48 6.69 6.07
C ASN A 24 3.02 7.33 4.76
N TYR A 25 3.94 7.81 3.91
CA TYR A 25 3.59 8.29 2.57
C TYR A 25 3.19 7.12 1.67
N TYR A 26 3.94 6.02 1.69
CA TYR A 26 3.64 4.82 0.91
C TYR A 26 2.28 4.23 1.26
N ALA A 27 1.94 4.19 2.55
CA ALA A 27 0.65 3.74 3.06
C ALA A 27 -0.53 4.58 2.55
N GLN A 28 -0.35 5.89 2.30
CA GLN A 28 -1.39 6.74 1.72
C GLN A 28 -1.77 6.30 0.30
N PHE A 29 -0.81 5.75 -0.46
CA PHE A 29 -1.07 5.16 -1.77
C PHE A 29 -1.39 3.65 -1.72
N GLY A 30 -1.42 3.04 -0.53
CA GLY A 30 -1.81 1.64 -0.34
C GLY A 30 -0.67 0.63 -0.25
N LEU A 31 0.58 1.08 -0.32
CA LEU A 31 1.74 0.21 -0.13
C LEU A 31 1.99 -0.04 1.36
N GLY A 32 2.17 -1.30 1.75
CA GLY A 32 2.45 -1.70 3.14
C GLY A 32 1.21 -1.79 4.04
N VAL A 33 0.02 -1.50 3.50
CA VAL A 33 -1.27 -1.63 4.19
C VAL A 33 -2.20 -2.53 3.40
N LYS A 34 -3.13 -3.21 4.08
CA LYS A 34 -4.17 -3.98 3.41
C LYS A 34 -4.97 -3.08 2.46
N THR A 35 -5.25 -3.57 1.26
CA THR A 35 -6.08 -2.89 0.25
C THR A 35 -7.55 -2.92 0.60
N GLY A 36 -7.96 -3.90 1.42
CA GLY A 36 -9.36 -4.09 1.82
C GLY A 36 -10.18 -4.84 0.78
N ILE A 37 -9.54 -5.59 -0.11
CA ILE A 37 -10.25 -6.41 -1.09
C ILE A 37 -11.23 -7.37 -0.40
N ASP A 38 -12.33 -7.69 -1.08
CA ASP A 38 -13.39 -8.60 -0.66
C ASP A 38 -12.98 -10.08 -0.75
N LEU A 39 -11.70 -10.39 -0.52
CA LEU A 39 -11.13 -11.73 -0.51
C LEU A 39 -10.49 -12.04 0.84
N PRO A 40 -10.58 -13.29 1.32
CA PRO A 40 -9.87 -13.71 2.52
C PRO A 40 -8.35 -13.77 2.27
N GLN A 41 -7.57 -13.82 3.36
CA GLN A 41 -6.11 -14.04 3.33
C GLN A 41 -5.29 -12.93 2.65
N GLU A 42 -5.74 -11.68 2.75
CA GLU A 42 -4.93 -10.54 2.32
C GLU A 42 -3.68 -10.33 3.19
N SER A 43 -2.52 -10.22 2.53
CA SER A 43 -1.24 -9.84 3.14
C SER A 43 -1.00 -8.34 2.99
N SER A 44 -0.42 -7.71 4.02
CA SER A 44 0.05 -6.31 3.97
C SER A 44 1.46 -6.18 3.38
N GLY A 45 2.08 -7.28 2.96
CA GLY A 45 3.51 -7.35 2.64
C GLY A 45 4.36 -7.61 3.88
N MET A 46 5.67 -7.42 3.78
CA MET A 46 6.60 -7.60 4.88
C MET A 46 7.35 -6.31 5.19
N GLN A 47 7.29 -5.88 6.46
CA GLN A 47 8.00 -4.73 6.98
C GLN A 47 8.75 -5.13 8.26
N THR A 48 10.00 -4.69 8.41
CA THR A 48 10.79 -4.90 9.63
C THR A 48 11.04 -3.57 10.36
N HIS A 49 11.43 -3.64 11.64
CA HIS A 49 11.63 -2.47 12.51
C HIS A 49 13.11 -2.37 12.94
N PRO A 50 14.02 -2.01 12.02
CA PRO A 50 15.44 -1.94 12.29
C PRO A 50 15.78 -0.75 13.20
N LYS A 51 16.81 -0.92 14.05
CA LYS A 51 17.36 0.19 14.85
C LYS A 51 18.27 1.11 14.03
N THR A 52 18.94 0.57 13.02
CA THR A 52 19.86 1.30 12.12
C THR A 52 19.25 1.33 10.72
N VAL A 53 19.02 2.52 10.16
CA VAL A 53 18.26 2.69 8.90
C VAL A 53 19.03 3.36 7.76
N GLY A 54 20.32 3.68 7.94
CA GLY A 54 21.15 4.39 6.95
C GLY A 54 20.98 3.89 5.51
N GLY A 55 21.52 2.70 5.21
CA GLY A 55 21.39 2.09 3.89
C GLY A 55 19.94 1.71 3.54
N LEU A 56 19.20 1.18 4.51
CA LEU A 56 17.82 0.72 4.32
C LEU A 56 16.87 1.83 3.84
N LEU A 57 17.12 3.08 4.22
CA LEU A 57 16.34 4.22 3.74
C LEU A 57 16.52 4.45 2.23
N LEU A 58 17.72 4.19 1.71
CA LEU A 58 18.01 4.28 0.28
C LEU A 58 17.42 3.10 -0.45
N ASP A 59 17.53 1.89 0.11
CA ASP A 59 16.92 0.68 -0.43
C ASP A 59 15.39 0.81 -0.51
N GLU A 60 14.75 1.37 0.52
CA GLU A 60 13.31 1.67 0.53
C GLU A 60 12.91 2.70 -0.53
N ALA A 61 13.80 3.63 -0.88
CA ALA A 61 13.52 4.69 -1.88
C ALA A 61 13.46 4.14 -3.30
N ILE A 62 14.22 3.07 -3.55
CA ILE A 62 14.27 2.39 -4.84
C ILE A 62 13.46 1.09 -4.84
N GLY A 63 12.71 0.80 -3.76
CA GLY A 63 11.80 -0.34 -3.66
C GLY A 63 12.47 -1.70 -3.40
N GLN A 64 13.65 -1.72 -2.77
CA GLN A 64 14.43 -2.93 -2.49
C GLN A 64 14.37 -3.41 -1.03
N TYR A 65 13.63 -2.72 -0.16
CA TYR A 65 13.58 -3.06 1.26
C TYR A 65 12.25 -3.66 1.71
N ASP A 66 11.17 -2.88 1.80
CA ASP A 66 9.84 -3.41 2.07
C ASP A 66 9.25 -4.12 0.85
N THR A 67 8.50 -5.19 1.09
CA THR A 67 7.85 -5.96 0.02
C THR A 67 6.35 -5.68 -0.03
N TYR A 68 5.80 -5.71 -1.25
CA TYR A 68 4.40 -5.41 -1.52
C TYR A 68 3.75 -6.51 -2.35
N THR A 69 2.44 -6.70 -2.20
CA THR A 69 1.68 -7.59 -3.07
C THR A 69 1.44 -6.93 -4.43
N PRO A 70 1.27 -7.72 -5.51
CA PRO A 70 0.90 -7.16 -6.82
C PRO A 70 -0.38 -6.31 -6.78
N LEU A 71 -1.32 -6.66 -5.91
CA LEU A 71 -2.57 -5.92 -5.73
C LEU A 71 -2.35 -4.54 -5.09
N GLN A 72 -1.44 -4.42 -4.11
CA GLN A 72 -1.05 -3.13 -3.54
C GLN A 72 -0.39 -2.23 -4.60
N VAL A 73 0.46 -2.79 -5.46
CA VAL A 73 1.10 -2.04 -6.57
C VAL A 73 0.05 -1.56 -7.59
N ALA A 74 -0.94 -2.40 -7.90
CA ALA A 74 -2.05 -2.00 -8.78
C ALA A 74 -2.90 -0.87 -8.16
N GLN A 75 -3.20 -0.94 -6.85
CA GLN A 75 -3.91 0.13 -6.14
C GLN A 75 -3.10 1.44 -6.11
N TYR A 76 -1.79 1.35 -5.93
CA TYR A 76 -0.87 2.49 -6.00
C TYR A 76 -0.95 3.18 -7.36
N MET A 77 -0.81 2.44 -8.46
CA MET A 77 -0.91 2.98 -9.82
C MET A 77 -2.30 3.57 -10.10
N SER A 78 -3.36 2.88 -9.65
CA SER A 78 -4.74 3.35 -9.80
C SER A 78 -5.00 4.65 -9.04
N THR A 79 -4.41 4.81 -7.84
CA THR A 79 -4.52 6.06 -7.06
C THR A 79 -3.95 7.24 -7.83
N ILE A 80 -2.82 7.06 -8.52
CA ILE A 80 -2.22 8.08 -9.38
C ILE A 80 -3.11 8.36 -10.59
N ALA A 81 -3.59 7.31 -11.27
CA ALA A 81 -4.47 7.44 -12.42
C ALA A 81 -5.81 8.13 -12.08
N ASN A 82 -6.32 7.92 -10.87
CA ASN A 82 -7.56 8.49 -10.35
C ASN A 82 -7.37 9.84 -9.63
N GLY A 83 -6.39 10.64 -10.07
CA GLY A 83 -6.18 12.00 -9.57
C GLY A 83 -5.82 12.10 -8.09
N GLY A 84 -5.23 11.05 -7.51
CA GLY A 84 -4.86 10.98 -6.09
C GLY A 84 -5.91 10.35 -5.19
N SER A 85 -7.09 9.97 -5.71
CA SER A 85 -8.12 9.31 -4.91
C SER A 85 -7.90 7.79 -4.86
N ARG A 86 -7.49 7.30 -3.69
CA ARG A 86 -7.30 5.87 -3.43
C ARG A 86 -8.63 5.16 -3.25
N ILE A 87 -8.91 4.19 -4.13
CA ILE A 87 -10.15 3.39 -4.11
C ILE A 87 -9.87 1.98 -3.60
N GLN A 88 -10.78 1.46 -2.78
CA GLN A 88 -10.77 0.06 -2.32
C GLN A 88 -11.12 -0.87 -3.51
N PRO A 89 -10.22 -1.79 -3.92
CA PRO A 89 -10.52 -2.75 -4.97
C PRO A 89 -11.59 -3.74 -4.52
N ARG A 90 -12.46 -4.16 -5.45
CA ARG A 90 -13.48 -5.19 -5.22
C ARG A 90 -13.58 -6.12 -6.42
N VAL A 91 -13.78 -7.40 -6.17
CA VAL A 91 -14.04 -8.43 -7.18
C VAL A 91 -15.54 -8.61 -7.39
N VAL A 92 -16.31 -8.60 -6.31
CA VAL A 92 -17.77 -8.76 -6.36
C VAL A 92 -18.42 -7.45 -6.79
N LYS A 93 -19.18 -7.52 -7.88
CA LYS A 93 -19.95 -6.38 -8.41
C LYS A 93 -21.33 -6.26 -7.77
N SER A 94 -22.04 -7.38 -7.63
CA SER A 94 -23.39 -7.44 -7.08
C SER A 94 -23.71 -8.86 -6.61
N VAL A 95 -24.54 -8.96 -5.57
CA VAL A 95 -25.15 -10.22 -5.14
C VAL A 95 -26.64 -10.13 -5.47
N HIS A 96 -27.21 -11.18 -6.05
CA HIS A 96 -28.61 -11.22 -6.48
C HIS A 96 -29.39 -12.23 -5.64
N LEU A 97 -30.63 -11.88 -5.27
CA LEU A 97 -31.50 -12.81 -4.54
C LEU A 97 -31.92 -13.99 -5.44
N PRO A 98 -32.09 -15.19 -4.87
CA PRO A 98 -32.59 -16.34 -5.64
C PRO A 98 -34.03 -16.09 -6.10
N THR A 99 -34.34 -16.48 -7.33
CA THR A 99 -35.70 -16.40 -7.90
C THR A 99 -36.14 -17.78 -8.39
N LYS A 100 -37.46 -18.03 -8.40
CA LYS A 100 -38.04 -19.28 -8.92
C LYS A 100 -38.20 -19.29 -10.45
N LYS A 101 -37.93 -18.17 -11.11
CA LYS A 101 -37.96 -18.03 -12.57
C LYS A 101 -36.52 -18.04 -13.10
N ASP A 102 -36.33 -18.35 -14.37
CA ASP A 102 -35.03 -18.26 -15.08
C ASP A 102 -34.61 -16.79 -15.35
N GLU A 103 -34.76 -15.92 -14.35
CA GLU A 103 -34.43 -14.50 -14.39
C GLU A 103 -33.48 -14.15 -13.24
N VAL A 104 -32.61 -13.16 -13.49
CA VAL A 104 -31.70 -12.65 -12.46
C VAL A 104 -32.50 -11.86 -11.42
N GLY A 105 -32.37 -12.24 -10.14
CA GLY A 105 -33.10 -11.60 -9.05
C GLY A 105 -32.64 -10.17 -8.74
N PRO A 106 -33.39 -9.46 -7.90
CA PRO A 106 -33.02 -8.10 -7.49
C PRO A 106 -31.67 -8.10 -6.77
N VAL A 107 -30.91 -7.02 -6.96
CA VAL A 107 -29.62 -6.81 -6.32
C VAL A 107 -29.82 -6.60 -4.82
N VAL A 108 -29.11 -7.40 -4.02
CA VAL A 108 -28.97 -7.20 -2.58
C VAL A 108 -28.15 -5.93 -2.35
N LYS A 109 -28.67 -4.99 -1.57
CA LYS A 109 -27.87 -3.88 -1.06
C LYS A 109 -26.96 -4.42 0.04
N ILE A 110 -25.66 -4.42 -0.23
CA ILE A 110 -24.58 -4.82 0.68
C ILE A 110 -23.98 -3.56 1.29
#